data_AF-A0ABD0QJ76-F1
#
_entry.id   AF-A0ABD0QJ76-F1
#
_cell.length_a   1.000
_cell.length_b   1.000
_cell.length_c   1.000
_cell.angle_alpha   90.00
_cell.angle_beta   90.00
_cell.angle_gamma   90.00
#
_symmetry.space_group_name_H-M   'P 1'
#
loop_
_entity.id
_entity.type
_entity.pdbx_description
1 polymer ?
#
loop_
_entity_poly.entity_id
_entity_poly.type
_entity_poly.pdbx_seq_one_letter_code
_entity_poly.pdbx_strand_id
1 'polypeptide(L)' 'VHWIGVPGDIRGYERAHKLYGRLPWASLFQPTIKMAREGIPIPYVLSRFLPLLLKEKPESPLR' A
#
# COMPACT_ATOMS: atom_id res chain seq x y z
N VAL A 1 -17.96 -5.21 17.13
CA VAL A 1 -16.96 -4.12 17.13
C VAL A 1 -15.69 -4.64 16.46
N HIS A 2 -15.19 -3.99 15.42
CA HIS A 2 -13.90 -4.34 14.80
C HIS A 2 -12.87 -3.32 15.27
N TRP A 3 -11.85 -3.80 15.96
CA TRP A 3 -10.73 -2.97 16.39
C TRP A 3 -9.72 -2.93 15.26
N ILE A 4 -9.41 -1.73 14.79
CA ILE A 4 -8.38 -1.50 13.78
C ILE A 4 -7.29 -0.70 14.48
N GLY A 5 -6.11 -1.30 14.61
CA GLY A 5 -4.92 -0.58 15.08
C GLY A 5 -4.55 0.54 14.11
N VAL A 6 -3.99 1.63 14.62
CA VAL A 6 -3.48 2.72 13.78
C VAL A 6 -2.26 2.23 12.99
N PRO A 7 -2.29 2.19 11.64
CA PRO A 7 -1.15 1.75 10.84
C PRO A 7 0.04 2.71 11.01
N GLY A 8 1.21 2.15 11.34
CA GLY A 8 2.42 2.92 11.66
C GLY A 8 3.47 2.96 10.56
N ASP A 9 3.29 2.20 9.47
CA ASP A 9 4.31 1.92 8.47
C ASP A 9 4.92 3.18 7.86
N ILE A 10 4.08 4.12 7.40
CA ILE A 10 4.53 5.37 6.78
C ILE A 10 5.38 6.21 7.75
N ARG A 11 4.98 6.27 9.03
CA ARG A 11 5.76 6.97 10.06
C ARG A 11 7.06 6.25 10.38
N GLY A 12 7.05 4.92 10.40
CA GLY A 12 8.25 4.09 10.55
C GLY A 12 9.25 4.34 9.43
N TYR A 13 8.78 4.36 8.18
CA TYR A 13 9.63 4.64 7.02
C TYR A 13 10.17 6.08 7.02
N GLU A 14 9.34 7.07 7.40
CA GLU A 14 9.79 8.46 7.52
C GLU A 14 10.91 8.58 8.57
N ARG A 15 10.78 7.90 9.71
CA ARG A 15 11.80 7.90 10.76
C ARG A 15 13.09 7.24 10.29
N ALA A 16 12.99 6.09 9.63
CA ALA A 16 14.15 5.39 9.06
C ALA A 16 14.86 6.25 8.01
N HIS A 17 14.09 6.95 7.16
CA HIS A 17 14.64 7.87 6.17
C HIS A 17 15.33 9.09 6.79
N LYS A 18 14.80 9.66 7.87
CA LYS A 18 15.48 10.73 8.62
C LYS A 18 16.84 10.28 9.20
N LEU A 19 16.98 9.00 9.55
CA LEU A 19 18.21 8.45 10.14
C LEU A 19 19.23 8.02 9.09
N TYR A 20 18.77 7.43 7.99
CA TYR A 20 19.63 6.68 7.05
C TYR A 20 19.40 7.04 5.57
N GLY A 21 18.44 7.91 5.28
CA GLY A 21 18.04 8.31 3.94
C GLY A 21 19.08 9.19 3.25
N ARG A 22 19.10 9.12 1.92
CA ARG A 22 20.02 9.91 1.09
C ARG A 22 19.30 10.73 0.02
N LEU A 23 18.24 10.17 -0.57
CA LEU A 23 17.42 10.86 -1.56
C LEU A 23 16.33 11.69 -0.88
N PRO A 24 15.81 12.76 -1.50
CA PRO A 24 14.65 13.49 -0.98
C PRO A 24 13.47 12.56 -0.71
N TRP A 25 12.79 12.74 0.43
CA TRP A 25 11.70 11.85 0.84
C TRP A 25 10.62 11.69 -0.24
N ALA A 26 10.16 12.81 -0.80
CA ALA A 26 9.09 12.82 -1.81
C ALA A 26 9.47 12.12 -3.12
N SER A 27 10.76 12.06 -3.48
CA SER A 27 11.19 11.44 -4.74
C SER A 27 11.08 9.92 -4.71
N LEU A 28 11.19 9.30 -3.53
CA LEU A 28 11.11 7.85 -3.36
C LEU A 28 9.75 7.28 -3.80
N PHE A 29 8.69 8.09 -3.70
CA PHE A 29 7.32 7.64 -3.98
C PHE A 29 6.86 7.91 -5.41
N GLN A 30 7.59 8.73 -6.18
CA GLN A 30 7.15 9.11 -7.53
C GLN A 30 6.88 7.89 -8.45
N PRO A 31 7.73 6.85 -8.48
CA PRO A 31 7.44 5.66 -9.29
C PRO A 31 6.16 4.94 -8.85
N THR A 32 5.96 4.79 -7.53
CA THR A 32 4.79 4.11 -6.98
C THR A 32 3.51 4.92 -7.20
N ILE A 33 3.55 6.25 -7.06
CA ILE A 33 2.41 7.13 -7.35
C ILE A 33 1.99 6.99 -8.82
N LYS A 34 2.96 6.96 -9.73
CA LYS A 34 2.69 6.73 -11.16
C LYS A 34 2.03 5.37 -11.39
N MET A 35 2.62 4.30 -10.86
CA MET A 35 2.06 2.94 -10.96
C MET A 35 0.65 2.82 -10.39
N ALA A 36 0.36 3.50 -9.28
CA ALA A 36 -0.97 3.48 -8.67
C ALA A 36 -2.02 4.25 -9.49
N ARG A 37 -1.61 5.30 -10.21
CA ARG A 37 -2.50 6.13 -11.05
C ARG A 37 -2.74 5.50 -12.43
N GLU A 38 -1.69 4.98 -13.03
CA GLU A 38 -1.72 4.47 -14.41
C GLU A 38 -2.00 2.95 -14.46
N GLY A 39 -1.85 2.27 -13.33
CA GLY A 39 -1.96 0.82 -13.24
C GLY A 39 -0.68 0.09 -13.64
N ILE A 40 -0.68 -1.22 -13.41
CA ILE A 40 0.38 -2.14 -13.81
C ILE A 40 -0.23 -3.42 -14.38
N PRO A 41 0.45 -4.11 -15.32
CA PRO A 41 0.08 -5.48 -15.69
C PRO A 41 0.19 -6.38 -14.46
N ILE A 42 -0.85 -7.17 -14.18
CA ILE A 42 -0.86 -8.03 -13.00
C ILE A 42 0.16 -9.17 -13.18
N PRO A 43 1.16 -9.30 -12.28
CA PRO A 43 2.11 -10.40 -12.35
C PRO A 43 1.41 -11.75 -12.16
N TYR A 44 1.94 -12.80 -12.79
CA TYR A 44 1.36 -14.15 -12.74
C TYR A 44 1.14 -14.66 -11.30
N VAL A 45 2.06 -14.39 -10.39
CA VAL A 45 1.88 -14.80 -8.99
C VAL A 45 0.70 -14.06 -8.34
N LEU A 46 0.61 -12.74 -8.52
CA LEU A 46 -0.48 -11.95 -7.95
C LEU A 46 -1.85 -12.34 -8.54
N SER A 47 -1.92 -12.67 -9.83
CA SER A 47 -3.19 -13.06 -10.47
C SER A 47 -3.78 -14.34 -9.85
N ARG A 48 -2.95 -15.23 -9.30
CA ARG A 48 -3.42 -16.44 -8.60
C ARG A 48 -4.11 -16.12 -7.27
N PHE A 49 -3.74 -15.04 -6.60
CA PHE A 49 -4.30 -14.65 -5.30
C PHE A 49 -5.39 -13.58 -5.40
N LEU A 50 -5.43 -12.82 -6.50
CA LEU A 50 -6.41 -11.75 -6.70
C LEU A 50 -7.87 -12.20 -6.52
N PRO A 51 -8.32 -13.38 -6.99
CA PRO A 51 -9.68 -13.84 -6.76
C PRO A 51 -10.05 -14.00 -5.27
N LEU A 52 -9.08 -14.30 -4.40
CA LEU A 52 -9.33 -14.41 -2.95
C LEU A 52 -9.73 -13.07 -2.34
N LEU A 53 -9.12 -11.98 -2.82
CA LEU A 53 -9.39 -10.62 -2.36
C LEU A 53 -10.71 -10.07 -2.89
N LEU A 54 -11.14 -10.55 -4.07
CA LEU A 54 -12.37 -10.07 -4.73
C LEU A 54 -13.62 -10.84 -4.32
N LYS A 55 -13.47 -12.00 -3.66
CA LYS A 55 -14.59 -12.84 -3.22
C LYS A 55 -15.34 -12.26 -2.01
N GLU A 56 -14.79 -11.24 -1.35
CA GLU A 56 -15.47 -10.53 -0.26
C GLU A 56 -16.23 -9.28 -0.74
N LYS A 57 -17.57 -9.30 -0.64
CA LYS A 57 -18.53 -8.18 -0.42
C LYS A 57 -19.99 -8.69 -0.46
N PRO A 58 -20.99 -8.06 0.19
CA PRO A 58 -21.06 -6.77 0.91
C PRO A 58 -21.42 -6.93 2.41
N GLU A 59 -21.67 -5.83 3.14
CA GLU A 59 -21.85 -5.71 4.62
C GLU A 59 -20.55 -5.46 5.42
N SER A 60 -19.67 -4.56 4.95
CA SER A 60 -18.69 -3.93 5.86
C SER A 60 -19.27 -2.61 6.36
N PRO A 61 -19.52 -2.43 7.67
CA PRO A 61 -20.15 -1.22 8.23
C PRO A 61 -19.20 0.00 8.30
N LEU A 62 -18.06 -0.05 7.60
CA LEU A 62 -16.98 0.95 7.65
C LEU A 62 -16.84 1.77 6.35
N ARG A 63 -17.93 1.89 5.58
CA ARG A 63 -18.07 2.94 4.54
C ARG A 63 -18.95 4.06 5.04
#